data_AF-A0A7C7IPL0-F1
#
_entry.id   AF-A0A7C7IPL0-F1
#
_cell.length_a   1.000
_cell.length_b   1.000
_cell.length_c   1.000
_cell.angle_alpha   90.00
_cell.angle_beta   90.00
_cell.angle_gamma   90.00
#
_symmetry.space_group_name_H-M   'P 1'
#
loop_
_entity.id
_entity.type
_entity.pdbx_description
1 polymer ?
#
loop_
_entity_poly.entity_id
_entity_poly.type
_entity_poly.pdbx_seq_one_letter_code
_entity_poly.pdbx_strand_id
1 'polypeptide(L)'
;MATTKKTTTTKKSTVKLTKERVITLYMDYVLENETTPKTVYKFCKENKMTEEEFYQFFGSFEGLQEEIWTTFYQKSVDLMHKSPEVEQFESREKLLTFYFTFFEMLTANRSYVLFTLKEHREPLKSLSQLKGLRKKVVGFAKGLIEDDNKEKNVKLLQRNERIFSEAAWLQTLFLLKFWMDDNSPQFEKTDVAIEKSVNTVFDVFDNTPLERVLDFGKFLFKEKMA
;
A
#
# COMPACT_ATOMS: atom_id res chain seq x y z
N MET A 1 -36.02 -55.04 18.81
CA MET A 1 -35.59 -53.62 18.82
C MET A 1 -34.10 -53.57 18.54
N ALA A 2 -33.70 -53.20 17.32
CA ALA A 2 -32.29 -53.03 16.95
C ALA A 2 -32.07 -51.56 16.61
N THR A 3 -31.34 -50.84 17.47
CA THR A 3 -31.02 -49.43 17.31
C THR A 3 -29.80 -49.27 16.41
N THR A 4 -30.03 -48.85 15.17
CA THR A 4 -28.98 -48.49 14.21
C THR A 4 -28.36 -47.14 14.61
N LYS A 5 -27.09 -47.16 15.02
CA LYS A 5 -26.28 -45.94 15.22
C LYS A 5 -26.06 -45.26 13.87
N LYS A 6 -26.65 -44.07 13.71
CA LYS A 6 -26.45 -43.18 12.56
C LYS A 6 -25.15 -42.40 12.79
N THR A 7 -24.05 -42.84 12.16
CA THR A 7 -22.79 -42.09 12.14
C THR A 7 -22.99 -40.81 11.33
N THR A 8 -23.02 -39.67 12.00
CA THR A 8 -23.08 -38.36 11.36
C THR A 8 -21.68 -37.96 10.91
N THR A 9 -21.38 -38.10 9.62
CA THR A 9 -20.17 -37.58 9.00
C THR A 9 -20.27 -36.06 8.91
N THR A 10 -19.57 -35.36 9.79
CA THR A 10 -19.34 -33.91 9.66
C THR A 10 -18.51 -33.64 8.41
N LYS A 11 -19.15 -33.11 7.36
CA LYS A 11 -18.47 -32.51 6.20
C LYS A 11 -17.60 -31.35 6.70
N LYS A 12 -16.27 -31.55 6.74
CA LYS A 12 -15.32 -30.44 6.80
C LYS A 12 -15.54 -29.57 5.56
N SER A 13 -15.92 -28.31 5.72
CA SER A 13 -15.82 -27.34 4.64
C SER A 13 -14.33 -27.14 4.36
N THR A 14 -13.80 -27.82 3.35
CA THR A 14 -12.49 -27.49 2.77
C THR A 14 -12.64 -26.14 2.07
N VAL A 15 -12.45 -25.06 2.82
CA VAL A 15 -12.28 -23.73 2.24
C VAL A 15 -11.12 -23.83 1.25
N LYS A 16 -11.38 -23.54 -0.03
CA LYS A 16 -10.35 -23.57 -1.07
C LYS A 16 -9.25 -22.59 -0.68
N LEU A 17 -7.99 -23.05 -0.69
CA LEU A 17 -6.85 -22.19 -0.43
C LEU A 17 -6.72 -21.14 -1.55
N THR A 18 -6.56 -19.88 -1.17
CA THR A 18 -6.31 -18.76 -2.09
C THR A 18 -5.14 -17.92 -1.59
N LYS A 19 -4.59 -17.08 -2.48
CA LYS A 19 -3.54 -16.13 -2.16
C LYS A 19 -3.90 -15.22 -0.98
N GLU A 20 -5.12 -14.70 -0.99
CA GLU A 20 -5.67 -13.84 0.07
C GLU A 20 -5.81 -14.59 1.39
N ARG A 21 -6.17 -15.89 1.33
CA ARG A 21 -6.25 -16.70 2.54
C ARG A 21 -4.87 -16.90 3.16
N VAL A 22 -3.84 -17.16 2.37
CA VAL A 22 -2.46 -17.30 2.87
C VAL A 22 -1.96 -15.97 3.48
N ILE A 23 -2.27 -14.83 2.84
CA ILE A 23 -2.01 -13.49 3.39
C ILE A 23 -2.69 -13.31 4.75
N THR A 24 -3.98 -13.63 4.84
CA THR A 24 -4.75 -13.49 6.08
C THR A 24 -4.15 -14.33 7.20
N LEU A 25 -3.85 -15.60 6.92
CA LEU A 25 -3.22 -16.51 7.88
C LEU A 25 -1.84 -16.01 8.36
N TYR A 26 -1.08 -15.38 7.47
CA TYR A 26 0.20 -14.78 7.83
C TYR A 26 0.02 -13.54 8.73
N MET A 27 -0.89 -12.64 8.37
CA MET A 27 -1.19 -11.45 9.17
C MET A 27 -1.70 -11.83 10.57
N ASP A 28 -2.61 -12.81 10.64
CA ASP A 28 -3.15 -13.36 11.90
C ASP A 28 -2.00 -13.94 12.74
N TYR A 29 -1.13 -14.76 12.14
CA TYR A 29 0.03 -15.31 12.86
C TYR A 29 0.90 -14.21 13.47
N VAL A 30 1.23 -13.18 12.69
CA VAL A 30 2.09 -12.08 13.13
C VAL A 30 1.49 -11.36 14.33
N LEU A 31 0.18 -11.10 14.29
CA LEU A 31 -0.53 -10.40 15.34
C LEU A 31 -0.72 -11.26 16.60
N GLU A 32 -1.02 -12.54 16.45
CA GLU A 32 -1.24 -13.45 17.59
C GLU A 32 0.06 -13.83 18.31
N ASN A 33 1.18 -13.85 17.59
CA ASN A 33 2.47 -14.30 18.12
C ASN A 33 3.46 -13.16 18.38
N GLU A 34 3.13 -11.94 17.97
CA GLU A 34 4.01 -10.76 18.04
C GLU A 34 5.38 -11.04 17.41
N THR A 35 5.42 -11.85 16.35
CA THR A 35 6.63 -12.18 15.60
C THR A 35 6.26 -12.69 14.20
N THR A 36 7.17 -12.51 13.25
CA THR A 36 7.06 -13.21 11.96
C THR A 36 7.30 -14.72 12.13
N PRO A 37 6.64 -15.57 11.31
CA PRO A 37 6.93 -17.00 11.32
C PRO A 37 8.38 -17.26 10.95
N LYS A 38 9.03 -18.19 11.66
CA LYS A 38 10.46 -18.47 11.47
C LYS A 38 10.78 -19.28 10.23
N THR A 39 9.89 -20.19 9.85
CA THR A 39 10.08 -21.08 8.68
C THR A 39 8.75 -21.34 7.98
N VAL A 40 8.80 -21.50 6.66
CA VAL A 40 7.63 -21.88 5.84
C VAL A 40 7.07 -23.22 6.33
N TYR A 41 7.93 -24.19 6.62
CA TYR A 41 7.55 -25.48 7.21
C TYR A 41 6.63 -25.34 8.45
N LYS A 42 7.05 -24.55 9.45
CA LYS A 42 6.28 -24.39 10.69
C LYS A 42 4.96 -23.68 10.43
N PHE A 43 4.99 -22.58 9.67
CA PHE A 43 3.80 -21.83 9.27
C PHE A 43 2.78 -22.71 8.54
N CYS A 44 3.23 -23.52 7.58
CA CYS A 44 2.37 -24.41 6.82
C CYS A 44 1.74 -25.49 7.71
N LYS A 45 2.54 -26.10 8.60
CA LYS A 45 2.08 -27.13 9.55
C LYS A 45 1.01 -26.60 10.50
N GLU A 46 1.19 -25.40 11.05
CA GLU A 46 0.21 -24.76 11.96
C GLU A 46 -1.10 -24.41 11.24
N ASN A 47 -1.00 -24.03 9.97
CA ASN A 47 -2.15 -23.65 9.15
C ASN A 47 -2.77 -24.79 8.34
N LYS A 48 -2.29 -26.03 8.53
CA LYS A 48 -2.79 -27.25 7.85
C LYS A 48 -2.71 -27.13 6.31
N MET A 49 -1.63 -26.53 5.81
CA MET A 49 -1.27 -26.49 4.39
C MET A 49 0.07 -27.19 4.16
N THR A 50 0.35 -27.63 2.94
CA THR A 50 1.68 -28.12 2.55
C THR A 50 2.58 -26.96 2.14
N GLU A 51 3.90 -27.17 2.15
CA GLU A 51 4.83 -26.16 1.62
C GLU A 51 4.64 -25.96 0.11
N GLU A 52 4.28 -27.01 -0.63
CA GLU A 52 3.96 -26.93 -2.06
C GLU A 52 2.79 -25.99 -2.32
N GLU A 53 1.72 -26.08 -1.51
CA GLU A 53 0.57 -25.18 -1.56
C GLU A 53 0.95 -23.72 -1.25
N PHE A 54 1.89 -23.49 -0.32
CA PHE A 54 2.41 -22.14 -0.07
C PHE A 54 3.21 -21.62 -1.28
N TYR A 55 4.13 -22.43 -1.81
CA TYR A 55 5.00 -22.05 -2.93
C TYR A 55 4.26 -21.87 -4.25
N GLN A 56 3.03 -22.37 -4.38
CA GLN A 56 2.13 -22.02 -5.50
C GLN A 56 1.77 -20.53 -5.52
N PHE A 57 1.79 -19.84 -4.37
CA PHE A 57 1.46 -18.42 -4.25
C PHE A 57 2.67 -17.53 -3.95
N PHE A 58 3.60 -18.01 -3.12
CA PHE A 58 4.70 -17.20 -2.57
C PHE A 58 6.01 -17.96 -2.54
N GLY A 59 7.07 -17.40 -3.15
CA GLY A 59 8.41 -18.01 -3.12
C GLY A 59 9.13 -17.89 -1.76
N SER A 60 8.72 -16.96 -0.91
CA SER A 60 9.28 -16.75 0.43
C SER A 60 8.35 -15.89 1.28
N PHE A 61 8.67 -15.72 2.58
CA PHE A 61 7.95 -14.76 3.43
C PHE A 61 8.19 -13.31 3.01
N GLU A 62 9.38 -12.97 2.50
CA GLU A 62 9.66 -11.62 1.99
C GLU A 62 8.76 -11.30 0.80
N GLY A 63 8.60 -12.24 -0.13
CA GLY A 63 7.66 -12.09 -1.26
C GLY A 63 6.21 -11.96 -0.80
N LEU A 64 5.82 -12.71 0.24
CA LEU A 64 4.49 -12.57 0.85
C LEU A 64 4.30 -11.19 1.48
N GLN A 65 5.28 -10.71 2.25
CA GLN A 65 5.22 -9.40 2.90
C GLN A 65 5.12 -8.26 1.87
N GLU A 66 5.90 -8.30 0.80
CA GLU A 66 5.78 -7.34 -0.31
C GLU A 66 4.37 -7.39 -0.93
N GLU A 67 3.83 -8.59 -1.10
CA GLU A 67 2.51 -8.77 -1.67
C GLU A 67 1.37 -8.22 -0.78
N ILE A 68 1.52 -8.24 0.53
CA ILE A 68 0.51 -7.66 1.43
C ILE A 68 0.33 -6.17 1.10
N TRP A 69 1.42 -5.44 0.88
CA TRP A 69 1.39 -4.04 0.52
C TRP A 69 0.77 -3.80 -0.87
N THR A 70 1.11 -4.64 -1.86
CA THR A 70 0.48 -4.54 -3.19
C THR A 70 -1.00 -4.92 -3.15
N THR A 71 -1.40 -5.80 -2.23
CA THR A 71 -2.80 -6.18 -1.99
C THR A 71 -3.58 -5.02 -1.38
N PHE A 72 -3.03 -4.32 -0.38
CA PHE A 72 -3.66 -3.10 0.16
C PHE A 72 -3.85 -2.04 -0.93
N TYR A 73 -2.81 -1.80 -1.73
CA TYR A 73 -2.92 -0.89 -2.88
C TYR A 73 -4.02 -1.33 -3.84
N GLN A 74 -4.01 -2.59 -4.30
CA GLN A 74 -4.95 -3.06 -5.32
C GLN A 74 -6.39 -2.99 -4.81
N LYS A 75 -6.64 -3.43 -3.57
CA LYS A 75 -7.97 -3.33 -2.95
C LYS A 75 -8.45 -1.89 -2.83
N SER A 76 -7.54 -0.95 -2.60
CA SER A 76 -7.89 0.48 -2.51
C SER A 76 -8.26 1.04 -3.88
N VAL A 77 -7.50 0.72 -4.92
CA VAL A 77 -7.82 1.10 -6.30
C VAL A 77 -9.13 0.45 -6.77
N ASP A 78 -9.33 -0.83 -6.48
CA ASP A 78 -10.56 -1.53 -6.81
C ASP A 78 -11.77 -0.91 -6.09
N LEU A 79 -11.61 -0.49 -4.84
CA LEU A 79 -12.66 0.19 -4.06
C LEU A 79 -12.96 1.58 -4.63
N MET A 80 -11.93 2.35 -4.97
CA MET A 80 -12.05 3.64 -5.64
C MET A 80 -12.85 3.52 -6.95
N HIS A 81 -12.58 2.51 -7.78
CA HIS A 81 -13.30 2.30 -9.05
C HIS A 81 -14.73 1.75 -8.92
N LYS A 82 -15.20 1.40 -7.70
CA LYS A 82 -16.62 1.05 -7.51
C LYS A 82 -17.55 2.25 -7.63
N SER A 83 -17.03 3.46 -7.47
CA SER A 83 -17.77 4.71 -7.66
C SER A 83 -17.60 5.17 -9.11
N PRO A 84 -18.65 5.14 -9.96
CA PRO A 84 -18.55 5.51 -11.38
C PRO A 84 -18.05 6.95 -11.60
N GLU A 85 -18.33 7.83 -10.64
CA GLU A 85 -17.94 9.24 -10.63
C GLU A 85 -16.41 9.42 -10.73
N VAL A 86 -15.64 8.46 -10.21
CA VAL A 86 -14.17 8.53 -10.20
C VAL A 86 -13.57 8.58 -11.61
N GLU A 87 -14.25 8.02 -12.62
CA GLU A 87 -13.77 8.11 -14.00
C GLU A 87 -13.72 9.56 -14.49
N GLN A 88 -14.67 10.38 -14.03
CA GLN A 88 -14.83 11.79 -14.41
C GLN A 88 -13.97 12.74 -13.58
N PHE A 89 -13.36 12.26 -12.50
CA PHE A 89 -12.51 13.07 -11.65
C PHE A 89 -11.25 13.54 -12.36
N GLU A 90 -10.85 14.77 -12.06
CA GLU A 90 -9.55 15.32 -12.44
C GLU A 90 -8.42 14.56 -11.71
N SER A 91 -7.19 14.65 -12.21
CA SER A 91 -6.05 13.95 -11.59
C SER A 91 -5.83 14.31 -10.11
N ARG A 92 -6.11 15.55 -9.73
CA ARG A 92 -6.05 16.00 -8.33
C ARG A 92 -7.04 15.24 -7.45
N GLU A 93 -8.28 15.14 -7.91
CA GLU A 93 -9.36 14.44 -7.20
C GLU A 93 -9.09 12.94 -7.17
N LYS A 94 -8.63 12.33 -8.28
CA LYS A 94 -8.21 10.92 -8.32
C LYS A 94 -7.11 10.62 -7.30
N LEU A 95 -6.13 11.50 -7.15
CA LEU A 95 -5.06 11.31 -6.15
C LEU A 95 -5.57 11.47 -4.72
N LEU A 96 -6.46 12.44 -4.46
CA LEU A 96 -7.14 12.58 -3.16
C LEU A 96 -7.94 11.32 -2.81
N THR A 97 -8.82 10.87 -3.71
CA THR A 97 -9.64 9.67 -3.52
C THR A 97 -8.77 8.44 -3.28
N PHE A 98 -7.68 8.28 -4.05
CA PHE A 98 -6.74 7.19 -3.82
C PHE A 98 -6.15 7.24 -2.41
N TYR A 99 -5.64 8.38 -1.95
CA TYR A 99 -5.03 8.48 -0.62
C TYR A 99 -6.04 8.25 0.50
N PHE A 100 -7.23 8.85 0.46
CA PHE A 100 -8.26 8.57 1.46
C PHE A 100 -8.59 7.08 1.51
N THR A 101 -8.87 6.47 0.35
CA THR A 101 -9.21 5.04 0.28
C THR A 101 -8.06 4.15 0.77
N PHE A 102 -6.82 4.49 0.40
CA PHE A 102 -5.64 3.73 0.80
C PHE A 102 -5.37 3.83 2.31
N PHE A 103 -5.49 5.01 2.91
CA PHE A 103 -5.29 5.18 4.35
C PHE A 103 -6.46 4.60 5.18
N GLU A 104 -7.68 4.58 4.65
CA GLU A 104 -8.77 3.79 5.23
C GLU A 104 -8.46 2.28 5.20
N MET A 105 -7.92 1.77 4.08
CA MET A 105 -7.48 0.36 3.98
C MET A 105 -6.37 0.03 4.99
N LEU A 106 -5.39 0.93 5.17
CA LEU A 106 -4.36 0.76 6.21
C LEU A 106 -4.95 0.84 7.61
N THR A 107 -5.93 1.71 7.84
CA THR A 107 -6.64 1.85 9.12
C THR A 107 -7.41 0.57 9.48
N ALA A 108 -8.09 -0.05 8.52
CA ALA A 108 -8.75 -1.35 8.71
C ALA A 108 -7.77 -2.48 9.08
N ASN A 109 -6.48 -2.31 8.78
CA ASN A 109 -5.41 -3.28 9.05
C ASN A 109 -4.33 -2.71 9.99
N ARG A 110 -4.68 -1.70 10.81
CA ARG A 110 -3.70 -0.85 11.52
C ARG A 110 -2.74 -1.63 12.40
N SER A 111 -3.23 -2.63 13.15
CA SER A 111 -2.36 -3.41 14.04
C SER A 111 -1.22 -4.07 13.28
N TYR A 112 -1.51 -4.68 12.13
CA TYR A 112 -0.48 -5.34 11.31
C TYR A 112 0.49 -4.32 10.70
N VAL A 113 -0.04 -3.21 10.18
CA VAL A 113 0.76 -2.14 9.58
C VAL A 113 1.71 -1.53 10.61
N LEU A 114 1.23 -1.22 11.82
CA LEU A 114 2.08 -0.67 12.87
C LEU A 114 3.10 -1.67 13.36
N PHE A 115 2.73 -2.94 13.54
CA PHE A 115 3.66 -4.00 13.92
C PHE A 115 4.81 -4.09 12.92
N THR A 116 4.49 -4.24 11.64
CA THR A 116 5.49 -4.40 10.58
C THR A 116 6.37 -3.15 10.38
N LEU A 117 5.83 -1.95 10.52
CA LEU A 117 6.61 -0.72 10.33
C LEU A 117 7.39 -0.27 11.58
N LYS A 118 6.90 -0.53 12.81
CA LYS A 118 7.54 -0.09 14.06
C LYS A 118 8.48 -1.15 14.66
N GLU A 119 8.17 -2.45 14.54
CA GLU A 119 8.96 -3.48 15.22
C GLU A 119 10.22 -3.93 14.47
N HIS A 120 10.34 -3.61 13.18
CA HIS A 120 11.60 -3.82 12.50
C HIS A 120 12.66 -2.88 13.08
N ARG A 121 13.49 -3.42 13.99
CA ARG A 121 14.71 -2.77 14.54
C ARG A 121 15.67 -2.25 13.46
N GLU A 122 15.44 -2.63 12.20
CA GLU A 122 16.16 -2.17 11.02
C GLU A 122 15.19 -1.47 10.03
N PRO A 123 15.17 -0.13 9.98
CA PRO A 123 14.36 0.65 9.05
C PRO A 123 14.53 0.28 7.57
N LEU A 124 15.67 -0.32 7.21
CA LEU A 124 15.95 -0.77 5.84
C LEU A 124 15.11 -1.98 5.42
N LYS A 125 14.75 -2.85 6.37
CA LYS A 125 13.92 -4.04 6.08
C LYS A 125 12.46 -3.67 5.86
N SER A 126 11.90 -2.76 6.64
CA SER A 126 10.54 -2.26 6.41
C SER A 126 10.39 -1.57 5.05
N LEU A 127 11.40 -0.79 4.63
CA LEU A 127 11.41 -0.16 3.30
C LEU A 127 11.48 -1.17 2.15
N SER A 128 12.13 -2.32 2.35
CA SER A 128 12.25 -3.35 1.31
C SER A 128 10.89 -3.98 0.95
N GLN A 129 10.01 -4.18 1.94
CA GLN A 129 8.66 -4.70 1.75
C GLN A 129 7.76 -3.71 0.99
N LEU A 130 8.08 -2.41 1.00
CA LEU A 130 7.31 -1.39 0.28
C LEU A 130 7.68 -1.28 -1.21
N LYS A 131 8.64 -2.06 -1.72
CA LYS A 131 9.12 -1.94 -3.11
C LYS A 131 8.01 -2.12 -4.14
N GLY A 132 7.16 -3.12 -3.94
CA GLY A 132 6.00 -3.37 -4.80
C GLY A 132 4.99 -2.22 -4.74
N LEU A 133 4.69 -1.72 -3.55
CA LEU A 133 3.83 -0.55 -3.33
C LEU A 133 4.37 0.69 -4.04
N ARG A 134 5.68 0.97 -3.91
CA ARG A 134 6.33 2.10 -4.59
C ARG A 134 6.10 2.04 -6.09
N LYS A 135 6.36 0.88 -6.71
CA LYS A 135 6.17 0.70 -8.17
C LYS A 135 4.72 1.01 -8.58
N LYS A 136 3.74 0.58 -7.77
CA LYS A 136 2.32 0.80 -8.02
C LYS A 136 1.93 2.28 -7.88
N VAL A 137 2.31 2.93 -6.79
CA VAL A 137 2.03 4.36 -6.53
C VAL A 137 2.69 5.26 -7.58
N VAL A 138 3.97 5.04 -7.88
CA VAL A 138 4.68 5.79 -8.93
C VAL A 138 3.99 5.60 -10.29
N GLY A 139 3.60 4.36 -10.61
CA GLY A 139 2.87 4.07 -11.85
C GLY A 139 1.52 4.77 -11.94
N PHE A 140 0.75 4.76 -10.85
CA PHE A 140 -0.53 5.46 -10.76
C PHE A 140 -0.38 6.96 -10.97
N ALA A 141 0.51 7.61 -10.20
CA ALA A 141 0.75 9.03 -10.30
C ALA A 141 1.31 9.44 -11.67
N LYS A 142 2.10 8.56 -12.32
CA LYS A 142 2.57 8.78 -13.69
C LYS A 142 1.39 8.79 -14.68
N GLY A 143 0.49 7.81 -14.57
CA GLY A 143 -0.70 7.72 -15.44
C GLY A 143 -1.61 8.94 -15.33
N LEU A 144 -1.83 9.45 -14.12
CA LEU A 144 -2.58 10.69 -13.90
C LEU A 144 -2.00 11.87 -14.71
N ILE A 145 -0.68 12.07 -14.63
CA ILE A 145 -0.03 13.18 -15.34
C ILE A 145 0.06 12.94 -16.85
N GLU A 146 0.23 11.69 -17.29
CA GLU A 146 0.15 11.34 -18.70
C GLU A 146 -1.22 11.71 -19.28
N ASP A 147 -2.30 11.42 -18.55
CA ASP A 147 -3.67 11.77 -18.95
C ASP A 147 -3.88 13.29 -18.99
N ASP A 148 -3.51 14.02 -17.93
CA ASP A 148 -3.58 15.49 -17.90
C ASP A 148 -2.78 16.14 -19.05
N ASN A 149 -1.64 15.55 -19.42
CA ASN A 149 -0.77 16.08 -20.47
C ASN A 149 -1.32 15.84 -21.88
N LYS A 150 -2.19 14.83 -22.09
CA LYS A 150 -2.83 14.58 -23.40
C LYS A 150 -3.75 15.72 -23.81
N GLU A 151 -4.37 16.38 -22.85
CA GLU A 151 -5.27 17.52 -23.10
C GLU A 151 -4.52 18.82 -23.42
N LYS A 152 -3.19 18.84 -23.21
CA LYS A 152 -2.36 20.03 -23.37
C LYS A 152 -1.67 20.05 -24.73
N ASN A 153 -2.11 20.98 -25.58
CA ASN A 153 -1.55 21.18 -26.93
C ASN A 153 -0.14 21.82 -26.94
N VAL A 154 0.30 22.41 -25.82
CA VAL A 154 1.58 23.12 -25.72
C VAL A 154 2.51 22.39 -24.75
N LYS A 155 3.67 21.94 -25.23
CA LYS A 155 4.67 21.21 -24.44
C LYS A 155 5.12 21.93 -23.17
N LEU A 156 5.18 23.27 -23.19
CA LEU A 156 5.57 24.06 -22.01
C LEU A 156 4.54 23.96 -20.86
N LEU A 157 3.27 23.63 -21.17
CA LEU A 157 2.22 23.44 -20.18
C LEU A 157 2.22 22.03 -19.59
N GLN A 158 2.96 21.09 -20.20
CA GLN A 158 3.02 19.70 -19.76
C GLN A 158 3.84 19.59 -18.47
N ARG A 159 3.33 18.82 -17.51
CA ARG A 159 4.03 18.54 -16.26
C ARG A 159 5.04 17.41 -16.48
N ASN A 160 6.16 17.46 -15.78
CA ASN A 160 7.15 16.38 -15.83
C ASN A 160 6.64 15.16 -15.05
N GLU A 161 6.16 14.16 -15.78
CA GLU A 161 5.64 12.88 -15.27
C GLU A 161 6.56 12.20 -14.26
N ARG A 162 7.87 12.18 -14.52
CA ARG A 162 8.84 11.51 -13.65
C ARG A 162 9.01 12.26 -12.33
N ILE A 163 9.10 13.59 -12.37
CA ILE A 163 9.27 14.38 -11.15
C ILE A 163 7.99 14.27 -10.29
N PHE A 164 6.83 14.37 -10.92
CA PHE A 164 5.55 14.24 -10.21
C PHE A 164 5.37 12.87 -9.57
N SER A 165 5.61 11.79 -10.32
CA SER A 165 5.43 10.44 -9.80
C SER A 165 6.41 10.09 -8.66
N GLU A 166 7.64 10.61 -8.70
CA GLU A 166 8.57 10.49 -7.57
C GLU A 166 8.16 11.36 -6.38
N ALA A 167 7.63 12.57 -6.61
CA ALA A 167 7.07 13.40 -5.55
C ALA A 167 5.86 12.74 -4.87
N ALA A 168 5.00 12.06 -5.63
CA ALA A 168 3.89 11.28 -5.09
C ALA A 168 4.38 10.14 -4.18
N TRP A 169 5.49 9.48 -4.52
CA TRP A 169 6.09 8.48 -3.62
C TRP A 169 6.62 9.11 -2.32
N LEU A 170 7.30 10.25 -2.40
CA LEU A 170 7.74 10.98 -1.20
C LEU A 170 6.55 11.43 -0.34
N GLN A 171 5.48 11.90 -0.97
CA GLN A 171 4.22 12.24 -0.30
C GLN A 171 3.61 11.01 0.38
N THR A 172 3.61 9.84 -0.27
CA THR A 172 3.12 8.59 0.34
C THR A 172 3.90 8.25 1.61
N LEU A 173 5.23 8.37 1.57
CA LEU A 173 6.08 8.14 2.75
C LEU A 173 5.82 9.16 3.87
N PHE A 174 5.63 10.43 3.51
CA PHE A 174 5.24 11.48 4.46
C PHE A 174 3.90 11.15 5.14
N LEU A 175 2.86 10.83 4.35
CA LEU A 175 1.54 10.49 4.87
C LEU A 175 1.57 9.22 5.70
N LEU A 176 2.33 8.19 5.29
CA LEU A 176 2.49 6.96 6.04
C LEU A 176 3.06 7.23 7.42
N LYS A 177 4.14 8.02 7.49
CA LYS A 177 4.73 8.43 8.75
C LYS A 177 3.74 9.25 9.59
N PHE A 178 3.06 10.23 9.00
CA PHE A 178 2.09 11.06 9.69
C PHE A 178 0.95 10.22 10.30
N TRP A 179 0.35 9.32 9.52
CA TRP A 179 -0.72 8.43 9.96
C TRP A 179 -0.31 7.45 11.07
N MET A 180 0.95 6.99 11.06
CA MET A 180 1.49 6.13 12.12
C MET A 180 1.63 6.85 13.47
N ASP A 181 1.80 8.17 13.43
CA ASP A 181 2.00 9.04 14.59
C ASP A 181 0.69 9.76 15.00
N ASP A 182 -0.34 9.70 14.15
CA ASP A 182 -1.65 10.30 14.41
C ASP A 182 -2.45 9.52 15.46
N ASN A 183 -2.83 10.24 16.51
CA ASN A 183 -3.62 9.76 17.64
C ASN A 183 -4.95 10.54 17.79
N SER A 184 -5.34 11.35 16.80
CA SER A 184 -6.65 12.00 16.82
C SER A 184 -7.77 10.97 16.64
N PRO A 185 -9.00 11.27 17.12
CA PRO A 185 -10.15 10.41 16.87
C PRO A 185 -10.30 10.14 15.37
N GLN A 186 -10.44 8.85 15.02
CA GLN A 186 -10.61 8.39 13.63
C GLN A 186 -9.53 8.87 12.64
N PHE A 187 -8.35 9.30 13.12
CA PHE A 187 -7.26 9.80 12.28
C PHE A 187 -7.61 11.06 11.47
N GLU A 188 -8.52 11.90 11.99
CA GLU A 188 -8.93 13.17 11.34
C GLU A 188 -7.76 14.07 10.93
N LYS A 189 -6.62 14.05 11.65
CA LYS A 189 -5.45 14.86 11.27
C LYS A 189 -4.75 14.30 10.04
N THR A 190 -4.76 12.97 9.86
CA THR A 190 -4.27 12.32 8.65
C THR A 190 -5.10 12.77 7.45
N ASP A 191 -6.43 12.85 7.58
CA ASP A 191 -7.29 13.32 6.49
C ASP A 191 -6.96 14.76 6.09
N VAL A 192 -6.76 15.64 7.08
CA VAL A 192 -6.29 17.01 6.85
C VAL A 192 -4.91 17.03 6.19
N ALA A 193 -4.00 16.14 6.58
CA ALA A 193 -2.68 16.04 5.98
C ALA A 193 -2.73 15.56 4.52
N ILE A 194 -3.61 14.61 4.19
CA ILE A 194 -3.89 14.17 2.81
C ILE A 194 -4.34 15.37 1.98
N GLU A 195 -5.40 16.05 2.41
CA GLU A 195 -5.98 17.17 1.68
C GLU A 195 -4.95 18.29 1.44
N LYS A 196 -4.27 18.72 2.51
CA LYS A 196 -3.30 19.82 2.42
C LYS A 196 -2.11 19.44 1.56
N SER A 197 -1.56 18.24 1.74
CA SER A 197 -0.35 17.83 1.00
C SER A 197 -0.65 17.63 -0.48
N VAL A 198 -1.77 17.01 -0.86
CA VAL A 198 -2.12 16.79 -2.28
C VAL A 198 -2.34 18.13 -2.97
N ASN A 199 -3.14 19.01 -2.37
CA ASN A 199 -3.35 20.34 -2.94
C ASN A 199 -2.03 21.10 -3.10
N THR A 200 -1.18 21.09 -2.07
CA THR A 200 0.14 21.75 -2.12
C THR A 200 1.01 21.20 -3.26
N VAL A 201 1.07 19.88 -3.45
CA VAL A 201 1.86 19.28 -4.54
C VAL A 201 1.35 19.75 -5.89
N PHE A 202 0.04 19.67 -6.16
CA PHE A 202 -0.48 20.15 -7.44
C PHE A 202 -0.26 21.65 -7.64
N ASP A 203 -0.50 22.47 -6.61
CA ASP A 203 -0.31 23.92 -6.68
C ASP A 203 1.15 24.30 -6.98
N VAL A 204 2.12 23.58 -6.39
CA VAL A 204 3.55 23.77 -6.68
C VAL A 204 3.85 23.42 -8.14
N PHE A 205 3.34 22.30 -8.63
CA PHE A 205 3.57 21.86 -10.02
C PHE A 205 2.89 22.78 -11.05
N ASP A 206 1.78 23.42 -10.69
CA ASP A 206 1.04 24.32 -11.58
C ASP A 206 1.62 25.73 -11.62
N ASN A 207 2.21 26.20 -10.50
CA ASN A 207 2.58 27.60 -10.34
C ASN A 207 4.09 27.85 -10.21
N THR A 208 4.92 26.81 -10.10
CA THR A 208 6.37 26.97 -9.85
C THR A 208 7.21 26.35 -10.98
N PRO A 209 8.24 27.07 -11.49
CA PRO A 209 9.25 26.47 -12.37
C PRO A 209 9.99 25.33 -11.64
N LEU A 210 9.70 24.08 -12.00
CA LEU A 210 10.24 22.89 -11.34
C LEU A 210 11.77 22.82 -11.38
N GLU A 211 12.42 23.45 -12.36
CA GLU A 211 13.88 23.57 -12.43
C GLU A 211 14.48 24.13 -11.13
N ARG A 212 13.82 25.13 -10.52
CA ARG A 212 14.29 25.72 -9.25
C ARG A 212 14.20 24.75 -8.09
N VAL A 213 13.15 23.91 -8.06
CA VAL A 213 12.97 22.88 -7.03
C VAL A 213 14.03 21.80 -7.17
N LEU A 214 14.33 21.38 -8.41
CA LEU A 214 15.39 20.43 -8.70
C LEU A 214 16.76 20.97 -8.30
N ASP A 215 17.06 22.22 -8.63
CA ASP A 215 18.35 22.84 -8.30
C ASP A 215 18.54 22.98 -6.79
N PHE A 216 17.47 23.31 -6.05
CA PHE A 216 17.49 23.27 -4.59
C PHE A 216 17.74 21.85 -4.05
N GLY A 217 17.07 20.84 -4.61
CA GLY A 217 17.31 19.44 -4.25
C GLY A 217 18.76 18.99 -4.51
N LYS A 218 19.34 19.38 -5.65
CA LYS A 218 20.76 19.12 -5.98
C LYS A 218 21.69 19.78 -4.96
N PHE A 219 21.39 21.01 -4.55
CA PHE A 219 22.15 21.72 -3.51
C PHE A 219 22.12 20.97 -2.18
N LEU A 220 20.93 20.63 -1.67
CA LEU A 220 20.80 19.87 -0.41
C LEU A 220 21.53 18.53 -0.45
N PHE A 221 21.48 17.83 -1.59
CA PHE A 221 22.22 16.57 -1.76
C PHE A 221 23.73 16.79 -1.67
N LYS A 222 24.26 17.84 -2.30
CA LYS A 222 25.68 18.19 -2.20
C LYS A 222 26.09 18.48 -0.76
N GLU A 223 25.31 19.29 -0.04
CA GLU A 223 25.60 19.64 1.36
C GLU A 223 25.53 18.44 2.31
N LYS A 224 24.63 17.48 2.07
CA LYS A 224 24.52 16.27 2.89
C LYS A 224 25.63 15.24 2.61
N MET A 225 26.19 15.27 1.41
CA MET A 225 27.29 14.37 0.98
C MET A 225 28.68 14.99 1.23
N ALA A 226 28.73 16.27 1.62
CA ALA A 226 29.92 16.95 2.12
C ALA A 226 30.11 16.65 3.62
#